data_AF-A0A497FQP1-F1
#
_entry.id   AF-A0A497FQP1-F1
#
_cell.length_a   1.000
_cell.length_b   1.000
_cell.length_c   1.000
_cell.angle_alpha   90.00
_cell.angle_beta   90.00
_cell.angle_gamma   90.00
#
_symmetry.space_group_name_H-M   'P 1'
#
loop_
_entity.id
_entity.type
_entity.pdbx_description
1 polymer ?
#
loop_
_entity_poly.entity_id
_entity_poly.type
_entity_poly.pdbx_seq_one_letter_code
_entity_poly.pdbx_strand_id
1 'polypeptide(L)'
;MTFETILAVLKVLDEFKMIDLYILSKKLKISVEEAESILGLLLSHGYIRRKEVSISCSNCPLKSSCLVFGRGMVSVYIITKKGRSLLEKLSKS
;
A
#
# COMPACT_ATOMS: atom_id res chain seq x y z
N MET A 1 16.02 0.89 -8.34
CA MET A 1 14.66 1.39 -8.13
C MET A 1 14.29 2.22 -9.35
N THR A 2 13.31 1.78 -10.15
CA THR A 2 12.92 2.50 -11.37
C THR A 2 11.79 3.47 -11.07
N PHE A 3 11.77 4.60 -11.78
CA PHE A 3 10.71 5.60 -11.73
C PHE A 3 9.32 4.98 -11.98
N GLU A 4 9.25 3.99 -12.87
CA GLU A 4 8.04 3.26 -13.20
C GLU A 4 7.42 2.54 -11.99
N THR A 5 8.22 1.97 -11.10
CA THR A 5 7.69 1.28 -9.91
C THR A 5 7.06 2.26 -8.92
N ILE A 6 7.64 3.46 -8.74
CA ILE A 6 7.05 4.51 -7.90
C ILE A 6 5.70 4.94 -8.46
N LEU A 7 5.63 5.17 -9.78
CA LEU A 7 4.39 5.54 -10.45
C LEU A 7 3.34 4.43 -10.30
N ALA A 8 3.72 3.17 -10.47
CA ALA A 8 2.83 2.02 -10.31
C ALA A 8 2.29 1.92 -8.87
N VAL A 9 3.12 2.11 -7.85
CA VAL A 9 2.69 2.15 -6.44
C VAL A 9 1.68 3.26 -6.20
N LEU A 10 1.93 4.48 -6.69
CA LEU A 10 1.01 5.60 -6.52
C LEU A 10 -0.33 5.35 -7.23
N LYS A 11 -0.32 4.76 -8.43
CA LYS A 11 -1.55 4.37 -9.15
C LYS A 11 -2.38 3.37 -8.36
N VAL A 12 -1.76 2.30 -7.85
CA VAL A 12 -2.45 1.29 -7.03
C VAL A 12 -3.02 1.92 -5.76
N LEU A 13 -2.26 2.78 -5.08
CA LEU A 13 -2.76 3.45 -3.86
C LEU A 13 -3.92 4.40 -4.14
N ASP A 14 -3.93 5.07 -5.29
CA ASP A 14 -5.05 5.92 -5.66
C ASP A 14 -6.28 5.11 -6.10
N GLU A 15 -6.11 3.98 -6.76
CA GLU A 15 -7.20 3.09 -7.16
C GLU A 15 -7.86 2.42 -5.95
N PHE A 16 -7.07 1.74 -5.10
CA PHE A 16 -7.59 0.90 -4.02
C PHE A 16 -7.88 1.66 -2.72
N LYS A 17 -7.48 2.93 -2.61
CA LYS A 17 -7.65 3.87 -1.48
C LYS A 17 -6.98 3.45 -0.15
N MET A 18 -6.96 2.17 0.18
CA MET A 18 -6.30 1.55 1.33
C MET A 18 -5.77 0.18 0.91
N ILE A 19 -4.47 -0.04 1.13
CA ILE A 19 -3.83 -1.32 0.81
C ILE A 19 -2.74 -1.62 1.83
N ASP A 20 -2.57 -2.88 2.23
CA ASP A 20 -1.42 -3.30 3.03
C ASP A 20 -0.21 -3.66 2.15
N LEU A 21 0.95 -3.81 2.79
CA LEU A 21 2.23 -4.11 2.14
C LEU A 21 2.18 -5.40 1.29
N TYR A 22 1.53 -6.45 1.78
CA TYR A 22 1.52 -7.76 1.12
C TYR A 22 0.61 -7.76 -0.11
N ILE A 23 -0.58 -7.15 -0.01
CA ILE A 23 -1.46 -7.01 -1.17
C ILE A 23 -0.79 -6.12 -2.22
N LEU A 24 -0.10 -5.05 -1.82
CA LEU A 24 0.63 -4.19 -2.74
C LEU A 24 1.71 -4.96 -3.51
N SER A 25 2.55 -5.73 -2.81
CA SER A 25 3.63 -6.51 -3.45
C SER A 25 3.06 -7.53 -4.43
N LYS A 26 1.98 -8.22 -4.07
CA LYS A 26 1.28 -9.17 -4.96
C LYS A 26 0.67 -8.51 -6.18
N LYS A 27 0.03 -7.35 -6.05
CA LYS A 27 -0.55 -6.61 -7.18
C LYS A 27 0.50 -6.15 -8.17
N LEU A 28 1.64 -5.68 -7.67
CA LEU A 28 2.73 -5.14 -8.49
C LEU A 28 3.74 -6.21 -8.94
N LYS A 29 3.60 -7.45 -8.47
CA LYS A 29 4.55 -8.56 -8.73
C LYS A 29 6.00 -8.21 -8.36
N ILE A 30 6.16 -7.43 -7.30
CA ILE A 30 7.47 -7.05 -6.72
C ILE A 30 7.71 -7.78 -5.40
N SER A 31 8.95 -7.79 -4.91
CA SER A 31 9.25 -8.37 -3.60
C SER A 31 8.63 -7.53 -2.47
N VAL A 32 8.43 -8.16 -1.32
CA VAL A 32 7.95 -7.45 -0.12
C VAL A 32 8.95 -6.36 0.30
N GLU A 33 10.24 -6.65 0.22
CA GLU A 33 11.34 -5.73 0.54
C GLU A 33 11.36 -4.52 -0.40
N GLU A 34 11.10 -4.74 -1.70
CA GLU A 34 11.02 -3.66 -2.68
C GLU A 34 9.79 -2.79 -2.42
N ALA A 35 8.63 -3.39 -2.16
CA ALA A 35 7.42 -2.66 -1.79
C ALA A 35 7.62 -1.84 -0.51
N GLU A 36 8.27 -2.42 0.50
CA GLU A 36 8.56 -1.75 1.77
C GLU A 36 9.50 -0.56 1.58
N SER A 37 10.57 -0.74 0.79
CA SER A 37 11.52 0.32 0.47
C SER A 37 10.84 1.51 -0.22
N ILE A 38 9.97 1.25 -1.20
CA ILE A 38 9.24 2.30 -1.91
C ILE A 38 8.24 2.99 -0.99
N LEU A 39 7.49 2.23 -0.18
CA LEU A 39 6.57 2.79 0.79
C LEU A 39 7.30 3.66 1.83
N GLY A 40 8.48 3.25 2.28
CA GLY A 40 9.33 4.02 3.18
C GLY A 40 9.72 5.37 2.57
N LEU A 41 10.16 5.37 1.31
CA LEU A 41 10.46 6.60 0.56
C LEU A 41 9.22 7.50 0.42
N LEU A 42 8.07 6.94 0.04
CA LEU A 42 6.85 7.73 -0.13
C LEU A 42 6.31 8.29 1.21
N LEU A 43 6.49 7.55 2.30
CA LEU A 43 6.15 7.99 3.65
C LEU A 43 7.04 9.15 4.10
N SER A 44 8.36 9.06 3.92
CA SER A 44 9.31 10.08 4.36
C SER A 44 9.05 11.44 3.70
N HIS A 45 8.58 11.43 2.45
CA HIS A 45 8.21 12.64 1.71
C HIS A 45 6.75 13.06 1.89
N GLY A 46 5.94 12.31 2.65
CA GLY A 46 4.53 12.63 2.91
C GLY A 46 3.60 12.46 1.71
N TYR A 47 3.99 11.67 0.72
CA TYR A 47 3.12 11.32 -0.43
C TYR A 47 2.06 10.30 -0.05
N ILE A 48 2.34 9.50 0.97
CA ILE A 48 1.41 8.52 1.54
C ILE A 48 1.41 8.65 3.06
N ARG A 49 0.42 8.05 3.72
CA ARG A 49 0.37 7.91 5.18
C ARG A 49 0.03 6.48 5.56
N ARG A 50 0.56 6.02 6.70
CA ARG A 50 0.21 4.73 7.32
C ARG A 50 -0.98 4.93 8.25
N LYS A 51 -1.88 3.95 8.31
CA LYS A 51 -2.98 3.88 9.26
C LYS A 51 -3.09 2.46 9.78
N GLU A 52 -3.25 2.29 11.09
CA GLU A 52 -3.66 1.00 11.66
C GLU A 52 -5.18 0.85 11.55
N VAL A 53 -5.63 -0.28 11.03
CA VAL A 53 -7.05 -0.62 10.92
C VAL A 53 -7.33 -1.92 11.67
N SER A 54 -8.41 -1.92 12.45
CA SER A 54 -8.86 -3.12 13.16
C SER A 54 -9.49 -4.10 12.18
N ILE A 55 -9.13 -5.37 12.26
CA ILE A 55 -9.76 -6.42 11.45
C ILE A 55 -10.62 -7.29 12.35
N SER A 56 -11.90 -7.42 12.00
CA SER A 56 -12.78 -8.42 12.61
C SER A 56 -12.74 -9.71 11.79
N CYS A 57 -11.97 -10.69 12.28
CA CYS A 57 -11.83 -12.01 11.65
C CYS A 57 -12.77 -13.07 12.27
N SER A 58 -13.65 -12.68 13.19
CA SER A 58 -14.44 -13.60 14.03
C SER A 58 -15.29 -14.58 13.21
N ASN A 59 -15.80 -14.15 12.06
CA ASN A 59 -16.62 -14.97 11.15
C ASN A 59 -15.99 -15.16 9.76
N CYS A 60 -14.68 -14.96 9.60
CA CYS A 60 -14.04 -15.11 8.30
C CYS A 60 -13.94 -16.60 7.93
N PRO A 61 -14.56 -17.06 6.82
CA PRO A 61 -14.49 -18.47 6.40
C PRO A 61 -13.06 -18.89 6.02
N LEU A 62 -12.18 -17.93 5.75
CA LEU A 62 -10.75 -18.14 5.46
C LEU A 62 -9.86 -18.05 6.71
N LYS A 63 -10.42 -18.04 7.92
CA LYS A 63 -9.65 -17.83 9.16
C LYS A 63 -8.45 -18.78 9.32
N SER A 64 -8.57 -20.03 8.89
CA SER A 64 -7.54 -21.06 9.04
C SER A 64 -6.39 -20.92 8.04
N SER A 65 -6.57 -20.17 6.96
CA SER A 65 -5.57 -19.94 5.92
C SER A 65 -5.18 -18.47 5.76
N CYS A 66 -5.81 -17.57 6.52
CA CYS A 66 -5.56 -16.15 6.48
C CYS A 66 -4.30 -15.80 7.29
N LEU A 67 -3.28 -15.27 6.62
CA LEU A 67 -2.00 -14.90 7.22
C LEU A 67 -2.07 -13.77 8.26
N VAL A 68 -3.23 -13.09 8.37
CA VAL A 68 -3.49 -12.04 9.37
C VAL A 68 -4.50 -12.47 10.44
N PHE A 69 -4.93 -13.74 10.45
CA PHE A 69 -5.80 -14.26 11.50
C PHE A 69 -5.11 -14.15 12.88
N GLY A 70 -5.84 -13.64 13.88
CA GLY A 70 -5.31 -13.34 15.21
C GLY A 70 -4.60 -11.97 15.33
N ARG A 71 -4.29 -11.30 14.22
CA ARG A 71 -3.84 -9.90 14.25
C ARG A 71 -5.07 -8.99 14.32
N GLY A 72 -5.32 -8.41 15.50
CA GLY A 72 -6.43 -7.48 15.70
C GLY A 72 -6.30 -6.18 14.92
N MET A 73 -5.10 -5.86 14.42
CA MET A 73 -4.75 -4.65 13.67
C MET A 73 -3.86 -4.98 12.47
N VAL A 74 -4.02 -4.22 11.38
CA VAL A 74 -3.13 -4.25 10.21
C VAL A 74 -2.80 -2.83 9.76
N SER A 75 -1.54 -2.63 9.38
CA SER A 75 -1.07 -1.39 8.76
C SER A 75 -1.49 -1.31 7.29
N VAL A 76 -2.24 -0.26 6.95
CA VAL A 76 -2.58 0.08 5.56
C VAL A 76 -1.97 1.42 5.16
N TYR A 77 -1.75 1.59 3.87
CA TYR A 77 -1.18 2.79 3.27
C TYR A 77 -2.23 3.51 2.44
N ILE A 78 -2.24 4.84 2.54
CA ILE A 78 -3.23 5.73 1.92
C ILE A 78 -2.50 6.87 1.23
N ILE A 79 -2.84 7.15 -0.03
CA ILE A 79 -2.28 8.30 -0.75
C ILE A 79 -2.76 9.63 -0.14
N THR A 80 -1.86 10.59 0.02
CA THR A 80 -2.20 11.94 0.50
C THR A 80 -2.59 12.86 -0.67
N LYS A 81 -3.07 14.07 -0.36
CA LYS A 81 -3.26 15.12 -1.38
C LYS A 81 -1.95 15.39 -2.14
N LYS A 82 -0.82 15.48 -1.42
CA LYS A 82 0.52 15.67 -1.99
C LYS A 82 0.89 14.52 -2.93
N GLY A 83 0.60 13.28 -2.54
CA GLY A 83 0.83 12.11 -3.38
C GLY A 83 0.02 12.12 -4.67
N ARG A 84 -1.26 12.51 -4.60
CA ARG A 84 -2.10 12.66 -5.81
C ARG A 84 -1.58 13.73 -6.76
N SER A 85 -1.18 14.89 -6.23
CA SER A 85 -0.58 15.94 -7.06
C SER A 85 0.73 15.48 -7.72
N LEU A 86 1.53 14.63 -7.07
CA LEU A 86 2.68 14.01 -7.70
C LEU A 86 2.24 13.08 -8.84
N LEU A 87 1.31 12.16 -8.58
CA LEU A 87 0.78 11.22 -9.57
C LEU A 87 0.27 11.92 -10.84
N GLU A 88 -0.48 13.03 -10.68
CA GLU A 88 -0.97 13.84 -11.80
C GLU A 88 0.15 14.45 -12.63
N LYS A 89 1.22 14.94 -12.00
CA LYS A 89 2.40 15.46 -12.69
C LYS A 89 3.11 14.36 -13.47
N LEU A 90 3.30 13.20 -12.84
CA LEU A 90 3.99 12.07 -13.46
C LEU A 90 3.19 11.41 -14.59
N SER A 91 1.86 11.56 -14.62
CA SER A 91 1.00 10.99 -15.67
C SER A 91 0.86 11.90 -16.91
N LYS A 92 1.37 13.14 -16.83
CA LYS A 92 1.38 14.13 -17.93
C LYS A 92 2.76 14.31 -18.57
N SER A 93 3.80 13.71 -17.99
CA SER A 93 5.15 13.62 -18.56
C SER A 93 5.31 12.31 -19.31
#